data_AF-A0A8B3PIT2-F1
#
_entry.id   AF-A0A8B3PIT2-F1
#
_cell.length_a   1.000
_cell.length_b   1.000
_cell.length_c   1.000
_cell.angle_alpha   90.00
_cell.angle_beta   90.00
_cell.angle_gamma   90.00
#
_symmetry.space_group_name_H-M   'P 1'
#
loop_
_entity.id
_entity.type
_entity.pdbx_description
1 polymer ?
#
loop_
_entity_poly.entity_id
_entity_poly.type
_entity_poly.pdbx_seq_one_letter_code
_entity_poly.pdbx_strand_id
1 'polypeptide(L)'
;MGFDSAQLFGFDDIKKTEFYSENSAILDQPRGAGYWLWKPFIIRKALERAKPEDVIFYCDAGRSPYYQFTRRPVRLEASARASEQGFLLGAAIPHLGAVGRWTKRDCLILMESDTNEMRSNHTIMATWSLWTPSDAAFGFLDEWLKYCQDPRCLTDVPSNLALTEHLEYSAHKHDQSIMSVLAHKRAAKYLDFSKTKVQSLMNWRPGSLLAHQFYKRPENAEDLLAGDNVLMLVREHLRLRRLFSDQAK
;
A
#
# COMPACT_ATOMS: atom_id res chain seq x y z
N MET A 1 21.57 1.54 8.43
CA MET A 1 20.08 1.58 8.42
C MET A 1 19.52 2.98 8.16
N GLY A 2 20.14 4.07 8.64
CA GLY A 2 19.79 5.43 8.18
C GLY A 2 18.46 5.99 8.69
N PHE A 3 17.79 5.30 9.60
CA PHE A 3 16.65 5.78 10.37
C PHE A 3 17.12 6.16 11.77
N ASP A 4 16.62 7.28 12.31
CA ASP A 4 16.97 7.77 13.65
C ASP A 4 16.25 7.01 14.76
N SER A 5 15.06 6.47 14.47
CA SER A 5 14.28 5.62 15.39
C SER A 5 13.37 4.66 14.64
N ALA A 6 12.84 3.66 15.36
CA ALA A 6 11.84 2.73 14.85
C ALA A 6 10.75 2.52 15.92
N GLN A 7 9.49 2.54 15.49
CA GLN A 7 8.34 2.27 16.34
C GLN A 7 7.64 1.01 15.84
N LEU A 8 7.36 0.07 16.76
CA LEU A 8 6.55 -1.10 16.49
C LEU A 8 5.16 -0.86 17.08
N PHE A 9 4.12 -1.16 16.30
CA PHE A 9 2.74 -1.19 16.79
C PHE A 9 2.29 -2.64 16.86
N GLY A 10 2.07 -3.13 18.07
CA GLY A 10 1.49 -4.43 18.34
C GLY A 10 -0.02 -4.38 18.52
N PHE A 11 -0.64 -5.55 18.59
CA PHE A 11 -2.09 -5.67 18.81
C PHE A 11 -2.53 -5.08 20.16
N ASP A 12 -1.70 -5.22 21.20
CA ASP A 12 -1.98 -4.67 22.53
C ASP A 12 -1.95 -3.13 22.58
N ASP A 13 -1.22 -2.49 21.66
CA ASP A 13 -1.20 -1.03 21.55
C ASP A 13 -2.52 -0.51 21.00
N ILE A 14 -3.21 -1.30 20.18
CA ILE A 14 -4.52 -0.96 19.60
C ILE A 14 -5.63 -1.32 20.57
N LYS A 15 -5.59 -2.50 21.21
CA LYS A 15 -6.64 -3.00 22.11
C LYS A 15 -7.02 -2.08 23.27
N LYS A 16 -6.08 -1.24 23.71
CA LYS A 16 -6.27 -0.30 24.82
C LYS A 16 -6.91 1.03 24.41
N THR A 17 -7.26 1.18 23.13
CA THR A 17 -7.78 2.43 22.57
C THR A 17 -9.28 2.37 22.34
N GLU A 18 -9.93 3.54 22.35
CA GLU A 18 -11.35 3.68 22.00
C GLU A 18 -11.64 3.19 20.56
N PHE A 19 -10.68 3.41 19.65
CA PHE A 19 -10.72 2.87 18.30
C PHE A 19 -10.92 1.35 18.27
N TYR A 20 -10.29 0.59 19.19
CA TYR A 20 -10.53 -0.84 19.25
C TYR A 20 -11.94 -1.16 19.72
N SER A 21 -12.44 -0.52 20.78
CA SER A 21 -13.80 -0.79 21.27
C SER A 21 -14.86 -0.51 20.20
N GLU A 22 -14.71 0.57 19.42
CA GLU A 22 -15.64 0.96 18.36
C GLU A 22 -15.59 0.03 17.14
N ASN A 23 -14.45 -0.62 16.89
CA ASN A 23 -14.20 -1.36 15.66
C ASN A 23 -13.87 -2.86 15.89
N SER A 24 -14.06 -3.36 17.11
CA SER A 24 -13.75 -4.73 17.53
C SER A 24 -14.38 -5.79 16.63
N ALA A 25 -15.60 -5.55 16.15
CA ALA A 25 -16.29 -6.44 15.21
C ALA A 25 -15.47 -6.74 13.92
N ILE A 26 -14.69 -5.77 13.45
CA ILE A 26 -13.75 -5.94 12.33
C ILE A 26 -12.37 -6.35 12.85
N LEU A 27 -11.85 -5.69 13.89
CA LEU A 27 -10.47 -5.87 14.37
C LEU A 27 -10.20 -7.27 14.94
N ASP A 28 -11.22 -7.97 15.43
CA ASP A 28 -11.09 -9.34 15.94
C ASP A 28 -11.13 -10.41 14.82
N GLN A 29 -11.34 -9.99 13.56
CA GLN A 29 -11.34 -10.93 12.43
C GLN A 29 -9.92 -11.40 12.09
N PRO A 30 -9.72 -12.70 11.77
CA PRO A 30 -8.39 -13.28 11.61
C PRO A 30 -7.64 -12.77 10.37
N ARG A 31 -8.36 -12.45 9.28
CA ARG A 31 -7.71 -12.00 8.04
C ARG A 31 -7.02 -10.67 8.29
N GLY A 32 -5.71 -10.60 8.04
CA GLY A 32 -4.96 -9.35 8.15
C GLY A 32 -5.00 -8.71 9.54
N ALA A 33 -5.27 -9.49 10.59
CA ALA A 33 -5.52 -9.01 11.95
C ALA A 33 -6.56 -7.88 11.98
N GLY A 34 -7.75 -8.14 11.41
CA GLY A 34 -8.79 -7.14 11.28
C GLY A 34 -8.82 -6.41 9.95
N TYR A 35 -8.58 -7.15 8.86
CA TYR A 35 -8.64 -6.66 7.49
C TYR A 35 -7.77 -5.43 7.22
N TRP A 36 -6.65 -5.28 7.95
CA TRP A 36 -5.77 -4.11 7.90
C TRP A 36 -6.45 -2.78 8.24
N LEU A 37 -7.63 -2.78 8.90
CA LEU A 37 -8.30 -1.58 9.41
C LEU A 37 -7.37 -0.74 10.30
N TRP A 38 -6.50 -1.40 11.07
CA TRP A 38 -5.51 -0.77 11.92
C TRP A 38 -4.46 0.07 11.18
N LYS A 39 -4.22 -0.17 9.89
CA LYS A 39 -3.11 0.44 9.13
C LYS A 39 -3.21 1.97 9.05
N PRO A 40 -4.29 2.57 8.52
CA PRO A 40 -4.42 4.03 8.51
C PRO A 40 -4.39 4.61 9.93
N PHE A 41 -4.95 3.90 10.92
CA PHE A 41 -4.94 4.34 12.32
C PHE A 41 -3.51 4.46 12.88
N ILE A 42 -2.67 3.44 12.75
CA ILE A 42 -1.31 3.49 13.32
C ILE A 42 -0.40 4.46 12.58
N ILE A 43 -0.56 4.61 11.26
CA ILE A 43 0.18 5.61 10.48
C ILE A 43 -0.18 7.01 10.98
N ARG A 44 -1.47 7.27 11.18
CA ARG A 44 -1.97 8.53 11.73
C ARG A 44 -1.45 8.78 13.14
N LYS A 45 -1.44 7.77 14.02
CA LYS A 45 -0.87 7.88 15.38
C LYS A 45 0.63 8.15 15.39
N ALA A 46 1.37 7.59 14.44
CA ALA A 46 2.77 7.93 14.27
C ALA A 46 2.93 9.39 13.79
N LEU A 47 2.08 9.83 12.85
CA LEU A 47 2.09 11.19 12.30
C LEU A 47 1.76 12.27 13.33
N GLU A 48 0.83 12.00 14.26
CA GLU A 48 0.53 12.89 15.39
C GLU A 48 1.74 13.16 16.30
N ARG A 49 2.69 12.22 16.35
CA ARG A 49 3.88 12.30 17.21
C ARG A 49 5.09 12.85 16.48
N ALA A 50 5.02 12.96 15.15
CA ALA A 50 6.11 13.46 14.33
C ALA A 50 6.24 14.97 14.47
N LYS A 51 7.49 15.43 14.46
CA LYS A 51 7.81 16.84 14.31
C LYS A 51 7.66 17.27 12.86
N PRO A 52 7.46 18.56 12.57
CA PRO A 52 7.30 19.06 11.20
C PRO A 52 8.40 18.62 10.22
N GLU A 53 9.62 18.44 10.70
CA GLU A 53 10.80 18.02 9.92
C GLU A 53 10.95 16.50 9.73
N ASP A 54 10.15 15.70 10.44
CA ASP A 54 10.25 14.25 10.42
C ASP A 54 9.63 13.66 9.14
N VAL A 55 10.23 12.57 8.66
CA VAL A 55 9.66 11.72 7.60
C VAL A 55 9.40 10.35 8.19
N ILE A 56 8.14 9.95 8.24
CA ILE A 56 7.73 8.64 8.70
C ILE A 56 7.75 7.68 7.52
N PHE A 57 8.50 6.59 7.65
CA PHE A 57 8.43 5.45 6.73
C PHE A 57 7.55 4.36 7.35
N TYR A 58 6.37 4.13 6.79
CA TYR A 58 5.52 3.00 7.14
C TYR A 58 5.92 1.76 6.32
N CYS A 59 5.94 0.59 6.96
CA CYS A 59 6.09 -0.71 6.30
C CYS A 59 5.33 -1.78 7.08
N ASP A 60 4.66 -2.70 6.38
CA ASP A 60 4.05 -3.88 7.03
C ASP A 60 5.12 -4.67 7.83
N ALA A 61 4.79 -5.10 9.05
CA ALA A 61 5.64 -5.93 9.90
C ALA A 61 5.57 -7.43 9.54
N GLY A 62 6.45 -8.26 10.14
CA GLY A 62 6.43 -9.72 9.97
C GLY A 62 6.89 -10.22 8.59
N ARG A 63 7.70 -9.43 7.89
CA ARG A 63 8.16 -9.72 6.53
C ARG A 63 9.52 -10.42 6.53
N SER A 64 9.81 -11.16 5.46
CA SER A 64 11.12 -11.77 5.23
C SER A 64 12.26 -10.72 5.33
N PRO A 65 13.46 -11.10 5.81
CA PRO A 65 14.66 -10.26 5.78
C PRO A 65 14.97 -9.65 4.41
N TYR A 66 14.45 -10.23 3.31
CA TYR A 66 14.49 -9.68 1.95
C TYR A 66 14.09 -8.20 1.85
N TYR A 67 13.16 -7.75 2.70
CA TYR A 67 12.62 -6.39 2.67
C TYR A 67 13.31 -5.43 3.63
N GLN A 68 14.32 -5.90 4.39
CA GLN A 68 15.10 -5.03 5.24
C GLN A 68 15.90 -4.04 4.38
N PHE A 69 15.96 -2.80 4.86
CA PHE A 69 16.85 -1.81 4.28
C PHE A 69 18.30 -2.25 4.50
N THR A 70 19.10 -2.09 3.47
CA THR A 70 20.56 -2.19 3.49
C THR A 70 21.20 -0.81 3.46
N ARG A 71 20.46 0.22 3.01
CA ARG A 71 20.87 1.63 2.96
C ARG A 71 19.70 2.58 3.22
N ARG A 72 20.00 3.85 3.51
CA ARG A 72 19.00 4.91 3.64
C ARG A 72 18.32 5.16 2.28
N PRO A 73 16.97 5.21 2.21
CA PRO A 73 16.24 5.47 0.97
C PRO A 73 16.12 6.98 0.67
N VAL A 74 17.24 7.60 0.32
CA VAL A 74 17.34 9.07 0.20
C VAL A 74 16.45 9.68 -0.87
N ARG A 75 16.17 8.99 -1.99
CA ARG A 75 15.29 9.53 -3.05
C ARG A 75 13.83 9.40 -2.69
N LEU A 76 13.44 8.30 -2.04
CA LEU A 76 12.09 8.16 -1.49
C LEU A 76 11.82 9.23 -0.43
N GLU A 77 12.77 9.45 0.48
CA GLU A 77 12.68 10.51 1.48
C GLU A 77 12.55 11.89 0.82
N ALA A 78 13.43 12.22 -0.13
CA ALA A 78 13.37 13.49 -0.86
C ALA A 78 12.04 13.67 -1.61
N SER A 79 11.50 12.58 -2.19
CA SER A 79 10.22 12.61 -2.90
C SER A 79 9.03 12.85 -1.96
N ALA A 80 9.08 12.30 -0.74
CA ALA A 80 8.07 12.56 0.28
C ALA A 80 8.14 14.02 0.76
N ARG A 81 9.34 14.55 1.00
CA ARG A 81 9.55 15.96 1.39
C ARG A 81 9.13 16.96 0.32
N ALA A 82 9.30 16.59 -0.96
CA ALA A 82 8.89 17.42 -2.09
C ALA A 82 7.38 17.33 -2.40
N SER A 83 6.65 16.44 -1.71
CA SER A 83 5.21 16.31 -1.89
C SER A 83 4.48 17.41 -1.13
N GLU A 84 3.73 18.26 -1.84
CA GLU A 84 2.90 19.30 -1.23
C GLU A 84 1.81 18.71 -0.32
N GLN A 85 1.37 17.49 -0.61
CA GLN A 85 0.38 16.78 0.20
C GLN A 85 0.99 16.15 1.47
N GLY A 86 2.31 16.17 1.62
CA GLY A 86 2.99 15.61 2.79
C GLY A 86 2.99 14.08 2.85
N PHE A 87 2.91 13.39 1.71
CA PHE A 87 3.09 11.94 1.66
C PHE A 87 3.49 11.44 0.27
N LEU A 88 4.00 10.21 0.24
CA LEU A 88 4.28 9.43 -0.96
C LEU A 88 3.75 8.01 -0.75
N LEU A 89 2.74 7.63 -1.51
CA LEU A 89 2.21 6.26 -1.52
C LEU A 89 3.14 5.33 -2.32
N GLY A 90 2.93 4.01 -2.16
CA GLY A 90 3.70 2.98 -2.84
C GLY A 90 3.58 3.02 -4.37
N ALA A 91 4.19 2.02 -5.02
CA ALA A 91 4.17 1.95 -6.48
C ALA A 91 2.80 1.53 -7.03
N ALA A 92 2.41 2.15 -8.14
CA ALA A 92 1.40 1.60 -9.05
C ALA A 92 1.88 0.26 -9.61
N ILE A 93 0.98 -0.73 -9.67
CA ILE A 93 1.28 -2.12 -10.04
C ILE A 93 0.45 -2.57 -11.25
N PRO A 94 0.59 -1.93 -12.43
CA PRO A 94 -0.29 -2.16 -13.58
C PRO A 94 -0.25 -3.61 -14.08
N HIS A 95 0.88 -4.30 -13.95
CA HIS A 95 1.01 -5.72 -14.32
C HIS A 95 0.17 -6.66 -13.47
N LEU A 96 -0.27 -6.23 -12.27
CA LEU A 96 -1.11 -7.03 -11.40
C LEU A 96 -2.60 -6.74 -11.59
N GLY A 97 -2.96 -5.69 -12.33
CA GLY A 97 -4.35 -5.36 -12.68
C GLY A 97 -4.85 -4.03 -12.12
N ALA A 98 -5.90 -3.53 -12.75
CA ALA A 98 -6.52 -2.24 -12.45
C ALA A 98 -7.44 -2.29 -11.22
N VAL A 99 -7.89 -1.11 -10.76
CA VAL A 99 -8.79 -0.94 -9.61
C VAL A 99 -10.05 -1.80 -9.75
N GLY A 100 -10.66 -1.87 -10.94
CA GLY A 100 -11.89 -2.65 -11.18
C GLY A 100 -11.71 -4.15 -10.95
N ARG A 101 -10.51 -4.70 -11.21
CA ARG A 101 -10.21 -6.11 -10.95
C ARG A 101 -10.14 -6.43 -9.46
N TRP A 102 -9.74 -5.43 -8.66
CA TRP A 102 -9.32 -5.63 -7.28
C TRP A 102 -10.22 -4.95 -6.24
N THR A 103 -11.32 -4.33 -6.66
CA THR A 103 -12.21 -3.56 -5.78
C THR A 103 -13.64 -3.99 -6.02
N LYS A 104 -14.31 -4.49 -4.98
CA LYS A 104 -15.72 -4.87 -5.07
C LYS A 104 -16.58 -3.65 -5.35
N ARG A 105 -17.67 -3.85 -6.07
CA ARG A 105 -18.50 -2.76 -6.57
C ARG A 105 -19.17 -1.95 -5.45
N ASP A 106 -19.58 -2.57 -4.34
CA ASP A 106 -20.11 -1.84 -3.18
C ASP A 106 -19.11 -0.80 -2.66
N CYS A 107 -17.83 -1.15 -2.59
CA CYS A 107 -16.78 -0.22 -2.19
C CYS A 107 -16.69 0.96 -3.18
N LEU A 108 -16.76 0.71 -4.49
CA LEU A 108 -16.76 1.77 -5.50
C LEU A 108 -17.98 2.68 -5.40
N ILE A 109 -19.18 2.10 -5.19
CA ILE A 109 -20.43 2.85 -5.04
C ILE A 109 -20.39 3.73 -3.78
N LEU A 110 -20.01 3.16 -2.63
CA LEU A 110 -19.95 3.87 -1.35
C LEU A 110 -18.89 4.98 -1.34
N MET A 111 -17.84 4.85 -2.15
CA MET A 111 -16.82 5.89 -2.36
C MET A 111 -17.17 6.85 -3.50
N GLU A 112 -18.36 6.74 -4.08
CA GLU A 112 -18.85 7.57 -5.20
C GLU A 112 -17.90 7.55 -6.41
N SER A 113 -17.34 6.38 -6.70
CA SER A 113 -16.27 6.19 -7.69
C SER A 113 -16.54 4.99 -8.61
N ASP A 114 -17.80 4.57 -8.76
CA ASP A 114 -18.18 3.48 -9.67
C ASP A 114 -18.25 3.95 -11.13
N THR A 115 -17.11 4.32 -11.70
CA THR A 115 -16.98 4.81 -13.09
C THR A 115 -16.00 3.96 -13.89
N ASN A 116 -16.16 3.94 -15.23
CA ASN A 116 -15.22 3.25 -16.12
C ASN A 116 -13.78 3.80 -15.97
N GLU A 117 -13.64 5.10 -15.76
CA GLU A 117 -12.36 5.77 -15.53
C GLU A 117 -11.70 5.29 -14.23
N MET A 118 -12.43 5.27 -13.11
CA MET A 118 -11.86 4.77 -11.85
C MET A 118 -11.42 3.31 -11.98
N ARG A 119 -12.24 2.47 -12.63
CA ARG A 119 -11.95 1.04 -12.75
C ARG A 119 -10.76 0.73 -13.65
N SER A 120 -10.44 1.59 -14.61
CA SER A 120 -9.28 1.43 -15.49
C SER A 120 -7.96 1.91 -14.87
N ASN A 121 -8.03 2.71 -13.80
CA ASN A 121 -6.84 3.19 -13.09
C ASN A 121 -6.00 2.04 -12.48
N HIS A 122 -4.69 2.27 -12.36
CA HIS A 122 -3.79 1.30 -11.74
C HIS A 122 -4.07 1.14 -10.25
N THR A 123 -3.97 -0.10 -9.74
CA THR A 123 -3.90 -0.28 -8.29
C THR A 123 -2.56 0.22 -7.76
N ILE A 124 -2.58 0.80 -6.55
CA ILE A 124 -1.42 1.30 -5.85
C ILE A 124 -1.18 0.39 -4.65
N MET A 125 0.04 -0.11 -4.51
CA MET A 125 0.37 -1.06 -3.46
C MET A 125 0.45 -0.37 -2.09
N ALA A 126 -0.19 -0.95 -1.07
CA ALA A 126 -0.31 -0.37 0.29
C ALA A 126 0.64 -1.00 1.32
N THR A 127 1.74 -1.60 0.89
CA THR A 127 2.67 -2.36 1.75
C THR A 127 3.67 -1.45 2.49
N TRP A 128 3.96 -0.29 1.94
CA TRP A 128 4.81 0.73 2.54
C TRP A 128 4.45 2.10 1.94
N SER A 129 4.75 3.17 2.68
CA SER A 129 4.47 4.56 2.29
C SER A 129 5.30 5.52 3.14
N LEU A 130 5.44 6.77 2.70
CA LEU A 130 6.12 7.82 3.45
C LEU A 130 5.17 8.97 3.76
N TRP A 131 5.33 9.58 4.93
CA TRP A 131 4.44 10.62 5.44
C TRP A 131 5.25 11.71 6.15
N THR A 132 4.86 12.97 5.94
CA THR A 132 5.31 14.15 6.69
C THR A 132 4.08 14.88 7.21
N PRO A 133 4.13 15.54 8.37
CA PRO A 133 2.95 16.21 8.92
C PRO A 133 2.42 17.30 7.96
N SER A 134 1.16 17.18 7.56
CA SER A 134 0.43 18.19 6.79
C SER A 134 -1.09 17.95 6.93
N ASP A 135 -1.90 18.99 6.74
CA ASP A 135 -3.36 18.85 6.78
C ASP A 135 -3.88 17.86 5.72
N ALA A 136 -3.23 17.84 4.55
CA ALA A 136 -3.56 16.90 3.48
C ALA A 136 -3.24 15.45 3.84
N ALA A 137 -2.12 15.20 4.55
CA ALA A 137 -1.74 13.88 5.02
C ALA A 137 -2.71 13.36 6.09
N PHE A 138 -3.05 14.19 7.08
CA PHE A 138 -4.05 13.84 8.09
C PHE A 138 -5.42 13.59 7.45
N GLY A 139 -5.87 14.48 6.57
CA GLY A 139 -7.16 14.33 5.88
C GLY A 139 -7.24 13.09 4.97
N PHE A 140 -6.12 12.67 4.36
CA PHE A 140 -6.08 11.42 3.58
C PHE A 140 -6.19 10.20 4.50
N LEU A 141 -5.45 10.17 5.61
CA LEU A 141 -5.49 9.08 6.59
C LEU A 141 -6.86 8.97 7.27
N ASP A 142 -7.51 10.09 7.57
CA ASP A 142 -8.85 10.14 8.15
C ASP A 142 -9.90 9.56 7.21
N GLU A 143 -9.86 9.94 5.92
CA GLU A 143 -10.81 9.40 4.95
C GLU A 143 -10.53 7.91 4.67
N TRP A 144 -9.26 7.51 4.60
CA TRP A 144 -8.90 6.11 4.46
C TRP A 144 -9.41 5.28 5.64
N LEU A 145 -9.20 5.76 6.87
CA LEU A 145 -9.71 5.13 8.08
C LEU A 145 -11.24 5.02 8.04
N LYS A 146 -11.94 6.11 7.73
CA LYS A 146 -13.40 6.16 7.64
C LYS A 146 -13.97 5.05 6.75
N TYR A 147 -13.43 4.88 5.53
CA TYR A 147 -13.91 3.83 4.64
C TYR A 147 -13.48 2.43 5.09
N CYS A 148 -12.31 2.28 5.71
CA CYS A 148 -11.93 1.00 6.31
C CYS A 148 -12.89 0.59 7.44
N GLN A 149 -13.49 1.54 8.17
CA GLN A 149 -14.45 1.24 9.24
C GLN A 149 -15.81 0.75 8.71
N ASP A 150 -16.11 0.93 7.42
CA ASP A 150 -17.31 0.36 6.80
C ASP A 150 -17.03 -1.08 6.34
N PRO A 151 -17.65 -2.12 6.94
CA PRO A 151 -17.40 -3.50 6.56
C PRO A 151 -17.79 -3.80 5.10
N ARG A 152 -18.71 -3.04 4.51
CA ARG A 152 -19.10 -3.15 3.09
C ARG A 152 -18.02 -2.62 2.16
N CYS A 153 -17.17 -1.71 2.62
CA CYS A 153 -16.01 -1.23 1.88
C CYS A 153 -14.79 -2.11 2.12
N LEU A 154 -14.57 -2.60 3.34
CA LEU A 154 -13.30 -3.22 3.73
C LEU A 154 -13.28 -4.75 3.61
N THR A 155 -14.32 -5.44 4.07
CA THR A 155 -14.26 -6.89 4.35
C THR A 155 -14.61 -7.76 3.13
N ASP A 156 -14.53 -9.08 3.29
CA ASP A 156 -14.97 -10.08 2.30
C ASP A 156 -16.51 -10.24 2.21
N VAL A 157 -17.29 -9.46 2.98
CA VAL A 157 -18.76 -9.50 2.86
C VAL A 157 -19.15 -9.22 1.40
N PRO A 158 -19.98 -10.08 0.78
CA PRO A 158 -20.42 -9.91 -0.61
C PRO A 158 -21.09 -8.56 -0.83
N SER A 159 -20.95 -8.02 -2.03
CA SER A 159 -21.69 -6.81 -2.42
C SER A 159 -23.20 -7.05 -2.33
N ASN A 160 -23.90 -6.09 -1.73
CA ASN A 160 -25.34 -6.10 -1.55
C ASN A 160 -26.01 -4.84 -2.13
N LEU A 161 -25.28 -3.72 -2.22
CA LEU A 161 -25.79 -2.51 -2.90
C LEU A 161 -25.75 -2.70 -4.42
N ALA A 162 -24.65 -3.26 -4.90
CA ALA A 162 -24.51 -3.77 -6.26
C ALA A 162 -25.19 -5.12 -6.37
N LEU A 163 -26.25 -5.20 -7.18
CA LEU A 163 -26.90 -6.47 -7.54
C LEU A 163 -25.90 -7.46 -8.19
N THR A 164 -24.91 -6.95 -8.91
CA THR A 164 -23.85 -7.72 -9.57
C THR A 164 -22.53 -6.97 -9.56
N GLU A 165 -21.43 -7.72 -9.41
CA GLU A 165 -20.07 -7.22 -9.62
C GLU A 165 -19.81 -6.86 -11.09
N HIS A 166 -18.76 -6.08 -11.33
CA HIS A 166 -18.28 -5.82 -12.69
C HIS A 166 -17.61 -7.04 -13.30
N LEU A 167 -17.63 -7.14 -14.63
CA LEU A 167 -17.12 -8.31 -15.36
C LEU A 167 -15.62 -8.57 -15.07
N GLU A 168 -14.84 -7.49 -14.91
CA GLU A 168 -13.41 -7.56 -14.64
C GLU A 168 -13.05 -7.91 -13.19
N TYR A 169 -14.02 -7.87 -12.26
CA TYR A 169 -13.78 -8.10 -10.83
C TYR A 169 -13.30 -9.53 -10.55
N SER A 170 -12.23 -9.64 -9.75
CA SER A 170 -11.61 -10.92 -9.41
C SER A 170 -11.57 -11.17 -7.91
N ALA A 171 -11.19 -10.17 -7.11
CA ALA A 171 -11.18 -10.28 -5.65
C ALA A 171 -11.07 -8.88 -5.03
N HIS A 172 -11.45 -8.74 -3.77
CA HIS A 172 -11.24 -7.50 -3.04
C HIS A 172 -9.86 -7.45 -2.37
N LYS A 173 -9.18 -6.30 -2.44
CA LYS A 173 -7.87 -6.05 -1.81
C LYS A 173 -7.95 -5.14 -0.57
N HIS A 174 -9.13 -5.01 0.04
CA HIS A 174 -9.34 -4.45 1.37
C HIS A 174 -8.82 -3.00 1.47
N ASP A 175 -7.97 -2.70 2.45
CA ASP A 175 -7.39 -1.37 2.67
C ASP A 175 -6.67 -0.84 1.41
N GLN A 176 -6.02 -1.71 0.64
CA GLN A 176 -5.34 -1.34 -0.60
C GLN A 176 -6.32 -0.87 -1.68
N SER A 177 -7.50 -1.48 -1.77
CA SER A 177 -8.55 -1.05 -2.71
C SER A 177 -9.05 0.34 -2.36
N ILE A 178 -9.37 0.57 -1.09
CA ILE A 178 -9.82 1.86 -0.58
C ILE A 178 -8.74 2.93 -0.80
N MET A 179 -7.49 2.65 -0.44
CA MET A 179 -6.36 3.56 -0.64
C MET A 179 -6.17 3.90 -2.13
N SER A 180 -6.29 2.91 -3.03
CA SER A 180 -6.14 3.15 -4.47
C SER A 180 -7.24 4.05 -5.01
N VAL A 181 -8.51 3.80 -4.64
CA VAL A 181 -9.63 4.65 -5.06
C VAL A 181 -9.46 6.08 -4.54
N LEU A 182 -9.10 6.25 -3.26
CA LEU A 182 -8.82 7.57 -2.67
C LEU A 182 -7.67 8.28 -3.36
N ALA A 183 -6.59 7.55 -3.67
CA ALA A 183 -5.42 8.13 -4.31
C ALA A 183 -5.78 8.72 -5.68
N HIS A 184 -6.58 8.02 -6.49
CA HIS A 184 -7.05 8.55 -7.77
C HIS A 184 -8.06 9.68 -7.59
N LYS A 185 -9.04 9.53 -6.68
CA LYS A 185 -10.06 10.56 -6.40
C LYS A 185 -9.46 11.89 -5.95
N ARG A 186 -8.33 11.86 -5.23
CA ARG A 186 -7.65 13.04 -4.68
C ARG A 186 -6.37 13.46 -5.42
N ALA A 187 -6.10 12.88 -6.59
CA ALA A 187 -4.85 13.10 -7.33
C ALA A 187 -3.59 12.98 -6.43
N ALA A 188 -3.61 11.98 -5.55
CA ALA A 188 -2.63 11.80 -4.49
C ALA A 188 -1.26 11.41 -5.04
N LYS A 189 -0.18 11.84 -4.38
CA LYS A 189 1.18 11.47 -4.79
C LYS A 189 1.47 9.99 -4.52
N TYR A 190 1.72 9.23 -5.57
CA TYR A 190 2.21 7.84 -5.54
C TYR A 190 3.38 7.65 -6.51
N LEU A 191 4.07 6.51 -6.40
CA LEU A 191 5.15 6.18 -7.34
C LEU A 191 4.58 5.55 -8.61
N ASP A 192 4.85 6.18 -9.76
CA ASP A 192 4.42 5.66 -11.05
C ASP A 192 5.63 5.28 -11.91
N PHE A 193 5.87 3.98 -12.03
CA PHE A 193 6.90 3.41 -12.90
C PHE A 193 6.31 2.78 -14.16
N SER A 194 5.04 3.05 -14.48
CA SER A 194 4.31 2.44 -15.61
C SER A 194 5.03 2.57 -16.96
N LYS A 195 5.80 3.64 -17.14
CA LYS A 195 6.53 3.97 -18.38
C LYS A 195 7.98 3.44 -18.42
N THR A 196 8.44 2.75 -17.38
CA THR A 196 9.81 2.21 -17.33
C THR A 196 9.97 0.93 -18.14
N LYS A 197 11.18 0.66 -18.66
CA LYS A 197 11.57 -0.61 -19.29
C LYS A 197 11.48 -1.76 -18.29
N VAL A 198 11.85 -1.53 -17.03
CA VAL A 198 11.67 -2.49 -15.94
C VAL A 198 10.20 -2.91 -15.79
N GLN A 199 9.26 -1.96 -15.78
CA GLN A 199 7.84 -2.29 -15.77
C GLN A 199 7.39 -3.02 -17.03
N SER A 200 7.82 -2.56 -18.20
CA SER A 200 7.48 -3.21 -19.48
C SER A 200 7.87 -4.69 -19.48
N LEU A 201 9.04 -5.04 -18.95
CA LEU A 201 9.47 -6.43 -18.81
C LEU A 201 8.66 -7.21 -17.77
N MET A 202 8.26 -6.60 -16.65
CA MET A 202 7.38 -7.27 -15.68
C MET A 202 5.99 -7.57 -16.25
N ASN A 203 5.48 -6.74 -17.16
CA ASN A 203 4.21 -6.98 -17.86
C ASN A 203 4.23 -8.28 -18.68
N TRP A 204 5.40 -8.78 -19.09
CA TRP A 204 5.50 -10.03 -19.87
C TRP A 204 5.29 -11.29 -19.02
N ARG A 205 5.58 -11.22 -17.71
CA ARG A 205 5.40 -12.34 -16.77
C ARG A 205 4.81 -11.86 -15.44
N PRO A 206 3.55 -11.37 -15.44
CA PRO A 206 2.93 -10.75 -14.28
C PRO A 206 2.74 -11.73 -13.10
N GLY A 207 2.56 -13.02 -13.39
CA GLY A 207 2.45 -14.07 -12.37
C GLY A 207 3.78 -14.58 -11.81
N SER A 208 4.92 -14.01 -12.23
CA SER A 208 6.21 -14.43 -11.69
C SER A 208 6.38 -13.95 -10.24
N LEU A 209 7.08 -14.75 -9.42
CA LEU A 209 7.43 -14.34 -8.05
C LEU A 209 8.13 -12.98 -8.04
N LEU A 210 9.03 -12.72 -9.00
CA LEU A 210 9.69 -11.43 -9.14
C LEU A 210 8.66 -10.30 -9.29
N ALA A 211 7.70 -10.43 -10.21
CA ALA A 211 6.72 -9.39 -10.48
C ALA A 211 5.83 -9.10 -9.25
N HIS A 212 5.56 -10.11 -8.43
CA HIS A 212 4.81 -9.97 -7.19
C HIS A 212 5.60 -9.35 -6.02
N GLN A 213 6.93 -9.51 -5.99
CA GLN A 213 7.76 -9.03 -4.88
C GLN A 213 8.54 -7.74 -5.20
N PHE A 214 8.73 -7.39 -6.47
CA PHE A 214 9.65 -6.34 -6.88
C PHE A 214 9.35 -5.00 -6.20
N TYR A 215 8.13 -4.47 -6.33
CA TYR A 215 7.77 -3.19 -5.72
C TYR A 215 7.54 -3.25 -4.22
N LYS A 216 7.28 -4.44 -3.69
CA LYS A 216 7.15 -4.65 -2.24
C LYS A 216 8.45 -4.38 -1.48
N ARG A 217 9.60 -4.36 -2.17
CA ARG A 217 10.91 -3.99 -1.64
C ARG A 217 11.18 -2.50 -1.93
N PRO A 218 11.19 -1.63 -0.91
CA PRO A 218 11.36 -0.18 -1.12
C PRO A 218 12.67 0.18 -1.84
N GLU A 219 13.75 -0.57 -1.59
CA GLU A 219 15.02 -0.32 -2.27
C GLU A 219 14.98 -0.50 -3.79
N ASN A 220 14.07 -1.31 -4.32
CA ASN A 220 13.89 -1.45 -5.76
C ASN A 220 13.23 -0.20 -6.36
N ALA A 221 12.30 0.42 -5.62
CA ALA A 221 11.73 1.70 -5.99
C ALA A 221 12.76 2.83 -5.88
N GLU A 222 13.57 2.84 -4.81
CA GLU A 222 14.70 3.76 -4.63
C GLU A 222 15.70 3.69 -5.80
N ASP A 223 16.06 2.47 -6.24
CA ASP A 223 16.93 2.28 -7.40
C ASP A 223 16.28 2.71 -8.72
N LEU A 224 14.98 2.48 -8.90
CA LEU A 224 14.26 2.93 -10.10
C LEU A 224 14.15 4.45 -10.18
N LEU A 225 14.02 5.13 -9.05
CA LEU A 225 14.12 6.60 -8.98
C LEU A 225 15.52 7.09 -9.37
N ALA A 226 16.56 6.26 -9.20
CA ALA A 226 17.91 6.58 -9.63
C ALA A 226 18.11 6.34 -11.14
N GLY A 227 17.42 5.36 -11.73
CA GLY A 227 17.44 5.10 -13.15
C GLY A 227 16.76 3.80 -13.57
N ASP A 228 16.20 3.80 -14.78
CA ASP A 228 15.51 2.67 -15.38
C ASP A 228 16.49 1.65 -15.99
N ASN A 229 16.93 0.68 -15.16
CA ASN A 229 17.91 -0.33 -15.55
C ASN A 229 17.34 -1.76 -15.42
N VAL A 230 17.18 -2.44 -16.56
CA VAL A 230 16.62 -3.80 -16.63
C VAL A 230 17.46 -4.86 -15.89
N LEU A 231 18.75 -4.62 -15.65
CA LEU A 231 19.61 -5.52 -14.85
C LEU A 231 19.13 -5.63 -13.40
N MET A 232 18.31 -4.68 -12.92
CA MET A 232 17.65 -4.76 -11.63
C MET A 232 16.79 -6.02 -11.52
N LEU A 233 16.08 -6.40 -12.60
CA LEU A 233 15.27 -7.62 -12.61
C LEU A 233 16.13 -8.88 -12.46
N VAL A 234 17.31 -8.91 -13.10
CA VAL A 234 18.26 -10.03 -12.96
C VAL A 234 18.77 -10.12 -11.52
N ARG A 235 19.16 -8.99 -10.93
CA ARG A 235 19.62 -8.93 -9.53
C ARG A 235 18.54 -9.40 -8.56
N GLU A 236 17.31 -8.94 -8.72
CA GLU A 236 16.18 -9.34 -7.86
C GLU A 236 15.84 -10.83 -8.05
N HIS A 237 15.87 -11.34 -9.28
CA HIS A 237 15.63 -12.74 -9.55
C HIS A 237 16.64 -13.63 -8.81
N LEU A 238 17.93 -13.29 -8.89
CA LEU A 238 18.99 -14.00 -8.18
C LEU A 238 18.84 -13.91 -6.66
N ARG A 239 18.47 -12.73 -6.12
CA ARG A 239 18.24 -12.56 -4.68
C ARG A 239 17.08 -13.41 -4.18
N LEU A 240 15.95 -13.37 -4.88
CA LEU A 240 14.78 -14.19 -4.54
C LEU A 240 15.11 -15.68 -4.62
N ARG A 241 15.83 -16.14 -5.66
CA ARG A 241 16.22 -17.55 -5.77
C ARG A 241 17.04 -18.03 -4.57
N ARG A 242 18.00 -17.23 -4.08
CA ARG A 242 18.80 -17.59 -2.89
C ARG A 242 17.93 -17.72 -1.64
N LEU A 243 17.02 -16.77 -1.41
CA LEU A 243 16.12 -16.79 -0.25
C LEU A 243 15.23 -18.03 -0.22
N PHE A 244 14.67 -18.44 -1.36
CA PHE A 244 13.78 -19.60 -1.43
C PHE A 244 14.54 -20.94 -1.59
N SER A 245 15.81 -20.94 -1.99
CA SER A 245 16.65 -22.14 -1.93
C SER A 245 17.13 -22.46 -0.51
N ASP A 246 17.37 -21.43 0.30
CA ASP A 246 17.88 -21.60 1.67
C ASP A 246 16.77 -21.96 2.67
N GLN A 247 15.49 -21.75 2.34
CA GLN A 247 14.34 -22.23 3.12
C GLN A 247 13.99 -23.71 2.90
N ALA A 248 14.63 -24.37 1.94
CA ALA A 248 14.44 -25.79 1.63
C ALA A 248 15.53 -26.70 2.24
N LYS A 249 16.40 -26.15 3.09
CA LYS A 249 17.41 -26.86 3.89
C LYS A 249 17.11 -26.65 5.37
#